data_AF-A0A0U1KVN4-F1
#
_entry.id   AF-A0A0U1KVN4-F1
#
_cell.length_a   1.000
_cell.length_b   1.000
_cell.length_c   1.000
_cell.angle_alpha   90.00
_cell.angle_beta   90.00
_cell.angle_gamma   90.00
#
_symmetry.space_group_name_H-M   'P 1'
#
loop_
_entity.id
_entity.type
_entity.pdbx_description
1 polymer ?
#
loop_
_entity_poly.entity_id
_entity_poly.type
_entity_poly.pdbx_seq_one_letter_code
_entity_poly.pdbx_strand_id
1 'polypeptide(L)'
;MFSLTKRQAVILLGVVLLLVACWLLYQYFHQPQPVTVESQQLAETPAGVDLAAKNAHIDMLQSQLNEAAQQIAELKNKPPDTIIQTVPVEVIKTVEVERQKSGANFAIVTDPKQPDKQVDLKEVEKLPTETSVTLNQYNVFAYKKVIRGVNVYPDWSEVVRGNFKIDEVTADVSRRITKDGKYIGVVAGYDFKHDHAKAGLRYLF
;
A
#
# COMPACT_ATOMS: atom_id res chain seq x y z
N MET A 1 36.30 -20.95 11.48
CA MET A 1 36.59 -20.18 10.24
C MET A 1 36.58 -21.17 9.07
N PHE A 2 35.56 -21.14 8.21
CA PHE A 2 35.54 -21.96 7.01
C PHE A 2 36.50 -21.35 5.98
N SER A 3 37.65 -21.99 5.74
CA SER A 3 38.55 -21.57 4.66
C SER A 3 38.05 -22.19 3.36
N LEU A 4 37.44 -21.39 2.50
CA LEU A 4 37.03 -21.82 1.16
C LEU A 4 38.27 -21.91 0.27
N THR A 5 38.47 -23.07 -0.37
CA THR A 5 39.48 -23.19 -1.43
C THR A 5 39.11 -22.30 -2.62
N LYS A 6 40.09 -21.86 -3.42
CA LYS A 6 39.86 -20.98 -4.59
C LYS A 6 38.75 -21.52 -5.52
N ARG A 7 38.66 -22.84 -5.68
CA ARG A 7 37.58 -23.49 -6.47
C ARG A 7 36.21 -23.34 -5.82
N GLN A 8 36.10 -23.53 -4.51
CA GLN A 8 34.83 -23.34 -3.80
C GLN A 8 34.40 -21.87 -3.79
N ALA A 9 35.34 -20.93 -3.69
CA ALA A 9 35.04 -19.49 -3.77
C ALA A 9 34.47 -19.10 -5.15
N VAL A 10 35.04 -19.62 -6.25
CA VAL A 10 34.53 -19.38 -7.61
C VAL A 10 33.14 -20.00 -7.82
N ILE A 11 32.92 -21.23 -7.32
CA ILE A 11 31.59 -21.87 -7.40
C ILE A 11 30.55 -21.05 -6.62
N LEU A 12 30.89 -20.62 -5.41
CA LEU A 12 29.97 -19.86 -4.55
C LEU A 12 29.64 -18.49 -5.14
N LEU A 13 30.63 -17.80 -5.71
CA LEU A 13 30.42 -16.56 -6.48
C LEU A 13 29.49 -16.79 -7.69
N GLY A 14 29.70 -17.88 -8.43
CA GLY A 14 28.86 -18.24 -9.58
C GLY A 14 27.41 -18.51 -9.18
N VAL A 15 27.18 -19.21 -8.07
CA VAL A 15 25.83 -19.46 -7.51
C VAL A 15 25.17 -18.15 -7.07
N VAL A 16 25.91 -17.27 -6.37
CA VAL A 16 25.37 -15.96 -5.94
C VAL A 16 24.98 -15.10 -7.15
N LEU A 17 25.84 -15.03 -8.17
CA LEU A 17 25.53 -14.29 -9.41
C LEU A 17 24.33 -14.88 -10.15
N LEU A 18 24.18 -16.21 -10.17
CA LEU A 18 23.04 -16.86 -10.78
C LEU A 18 21.74 -16.57 -10.01
N LEU A 19 21.77 -16.59 -8.67
CA LEU A 19 20.63 -16.20 -7.84
C LEU A 19 20.24 -14.73 -8.05
N VAL A 20 21.21 -13.82 -8.14
CA VAL A 20 20.96 -12.40 -8.44
C VAL A 20 20.37 -12.25 -9.85
N ALA A 21 20.89 -12.96 -10.86
CA ALA A 21 20.35 -12.93 -12.21
C ALA A 21 18.92 -13.48 -12.28
N CYS A 22 18.64 -14.60 -11.59
CA CYS A 22 17.29 -15.15 -11.47
C CYS A 22 16.35 -14.16 -10.77
N TRP A 23 16.80 -13.47 -9.72
CA TRP A 23 16.01 -12.47 -9.01
C TRP A 23 15.72 -11.23 -9.88
N LEU A 24 16.71 -10.75 -10.65
CA LEU A 24 16.54 -9.64 -11.58
C LEU A 24 15.60 -10.01 -12.75
N LEU A 25 15.74 -11.22 -13.31
CA LEU A 25 14.82 -11.73 -14.33
C LEU A 25 13.40 -11.87 -13.78
N TYR A 26 13.26 -12.37 -12.57
CA TYR A 26 11.96 -12.47 -11.90
C TYR A 26 11.30 -11.09 -11.74
N GLN A 27 12.04 -10.08 -11.28
CA GLN A 27 11.55 -8.69 -11.19
C GLN A 27 11.19 -8.10 -12.56
N TYR A 28 11.96 -8.41 -13.60
CA TYR A 28 11.69 -7.89 -14.95
C TYR A 28 10.38 -8.45 -15.53
N PHE A 29 10.09 -9.73 -15.30
CA PHE A 29 8.86 -10.38 -15.81
C PHE A 29 7.65 -10.23 -14.89
N HIS A 30 7.84 -9.99 -13.59
CA HIS A 30 6.76 -9.80 -12.60
C HIS A 30 6.72 -8.35 -12.12
N GLN A 31 6.71 -7.39 -13.05
CA GLN A 31 6.49 -6.01 -12.67
C GLN A 31 5.10 -5.89 -12.04
N PRO A 32 4.99 -5.27 -10.84
CA PRO A 32 3.69 -5.02 -10.24
C PRO A 32 2.85 -4.22 -11.23
N GLN A 33 1.63 -4.68 -11.50
CA GLN A 33 0.65 -3.92 -12.26
C GLN A 33 -0.14 -3.09 -11.25
N PRO A 34 0.19 -1.79 -11.07
CA PRO A 34 -0.47 -0.96 -10.07
C PRO A 34 -1.89 -0.58 -10.48
N VAL A 35 -2.32 -0.95 -11.69
CA VAL A 35 -3.70 -0.81 -12.16
C VAL A 35 -4.32 -2.19 -12.17
N THR A 36 -5.32 -2.38 -11.34
CA THR A 36 -6.04 -3.65 -11.18
C THR A 36 -7.51 -3.47 -11.50
N VAL A 37 -8.16 -4.57 -11.87
CA VAL A 37 -9.56 -4.59 -12.28
C VAL A 37 -10.35 -5.46 -11.33
N GLU A 38 -11.50 -4.97 -10.89
CA GLU A 38 -12.44 -5.73 -10.07
C GLU A 38 -13.87 -5.37 -10.48
N SER A 39 -14.85 -6.17 -10.06
CA SER A 39 -16.24 -5.73 -10.13
C SER A 39 -16.51 -4.68 -9.05
N GLN A 40 -17.51 -3.82 -9.26
CA GLN A 40 -17.89 -2.81 -8.28
C GLN A 40 -18.31 -3.46 -6.95
N GLN A 41 -19.04 -4.59 -7.02
CA GLN A 41 -19.44 -5.33 -5.82
C GLN A 41 -18.25 -5.87 -5.02
N LEU A 42 -17.21 -6.38 -5.69
CA LEU A 42 -16.01 -6.86 -5.01
C LEU A 42 -15.17 -5.70 -4.46
N ALA A 43 -15.01 -4.62 -5.21
CA ALA A 43 -14.23 -3.44 -4.80
C ALA A 43 -14.79 -2.76 -3.53
N GLU A 44 -16.10 -2.91 -3.26
CA GLU A 44 -16.77 -2.43 -2.04
C GLU A 44 -16.53 -3.34 -0.82
N THR A 45 -15.80 -4.44 -0.97
CA THR A 45 -15.52 -5.40 0.11
C THR A 45 -14.04 -5.46 0.46
N PRO A 46 -13.68 -5.74 1.72
CA PRO A 46 -12.27 -5.94 2.09
C PRO A 46 -11.59 -7.04 1.29
N ALA A 47 -12.33 -8.09 0.92
CA ALA A 47 -11.80 -9.22 0.15
C ALA A 47 -11.45 -8.84 -1.30
N GLY A 48 -12.28 -8.01 -1.96
CA GLY A 48 -11.95 -7.53 -3.30
C GLY A 48 -10.83 -6.49 -3.30
N VAL A 49 -10.75 -5.64 -2.28
CA VAL A 49 -9.59 -4.74 -2.11
C VAL A 49 -8.31 -5.52 -1.84
N ASP A 50 -8.37 -6.60 -1.05
CA ASP A 50 -7.22 -7.49 -0.80
C ASP A 50 -6.76 -8.20 -2.08
N LEU A 51 -7.70 -8.70 -2.87
CA LEU A 51 -7.41 -9.30 -4.17
C LEU A 51 -6.73 -8.29 -5.10
N ALA A 52 -7.28 -7.08 -5.21
CA ALA A 52 -6.70 -6.00 -5.98
C ALA A 52 -5.32 -5.57 -5.47
N ALA A 53 -5.10 -5.51 -4.16
CA ALA A 53 -3.82 -5.18 -3.57
C ALA A 53 -2.77 -6.26 -3.85
N LYS A 54 -3.14 -7.54 -3.72
CA LYS A 54 -2.28 -8.69 -4.08
C LYS A 54 -1.93 -8.71 -5.55
N ASN A 55 -2.88 -8.42 -6.44
CA ASN A 55 -2.62 -8.29 -7.88
C ASN A 55 -1.65 -7.14 -8.19
N ALA A 56 -1.66 -6.08 -7.37
CA ALA A 56 -0.71 -4.98 -7.42
C ALA A 56 0.61 -5.24 -6.64
N HIS A 57 0.78 -6.43 -6.05
CA HIS A 57 1.87 -6.81 -5.16
C HIS A 57 2.07 -5.87 -3.96
N ILE A 58 0.97 -5.49 -3.32
CA ILE A 58 0.95 -4.61 -2.14
C ILE A 58 0.30 -5.35 -0.98
N ASP A 59 1.02 -5.46 0.13
CA ASP A 59 0.49 -6.00 1.37
C ASP A 59 -0.24 -4.90 2.17
N MET A 60 -1.49 -5.19 2.55
CA MET A 60 -2.32 -4.29 3.34
C MET A 60 -2.80 -4.99 4.62
N LEU A 61 -2.90 -4.23 5.71
CA LEU A 61 -3.51 -4.70 6.95
C LEU A 61 -5.04 -4.77 6.82
N GLN A 62 -5.68 -5.67 7.56
CA GLN A 62 -7.14 -5.82 7.53
C GLN A 62 -7.89 -4.52 7.83
N SER A 63 -7.37 -3.68 8.74
CA SER A 63 -7.95 -2.36 9.03
C SER A 63 -7.91 -1.42 7.82
N GLN A 64 -6.83 -1.47 7.03
CA GLN A 64 -6.67 -0.67 5.82
C GLN A 64 -7.56 -1.17 4.70
N LEU A 65 -7.73 -2.49 4.58
CA LEU A 65 -8.66 -3.12 3.64
C LEU A 65 -10.11 -2.69 3.94
N ASN A 66 -10.50 -2.69 5.22
CA ASN A 66 -11.81 -2.24 5.65
C ASN A 66 -12.02 -0.74 5.39
N GLU A 67 -11.04 0.11 5.72
CA GLU A 67 -11.09 1.56 5.47
C GLU A 67 -11.20 1.86 3.97
N ALA A 68 -10.42 1.18 3.12
CA ALA A 68 -10.48 1.34 1.67
C ALA A 68 -11.81 0.87 1.08
N ALA A 69 -12.30 -0.31 1.47
CA ALA A 69 -13.58 -0.86 1.00
C ALA A 69 -14.75 0.06 1.38
N GLN A 70 -14.76 0.58 2.62
CA GLN A 70 -15.76 1.53 3.08
C GLN A 70 -15.71 2.83 2.28
N GLN A 71 -14.52 3.39 2.04
CA GLN A 71 -14.37 4.59 1.22
C GLN A 71 -14.85 4.37 -0.22
N ILE A 72 -14.56 3.21 -0.82
CA ILE A 72 -15.06 2.85 -2.16
C ILE A 72 -16.59 2.78 -2.18
N ALA A 73 -17.20 2.16 -1.16
CA ALA A 73 -18.65 2.08 -1.01
C ALA A 73 -19.30 3.47 -0.82
N GLU A 74 -18.66 4.37 -0.08
CA GLU A 74 -19.10 5.75 0.11
C GLU A 74 -18.96 6.58 -1.18
N LEU A 75 -17.93 6.31 -1.99
CA LEU A 75 -17.69 6.98 -3.27
C LEU A 75 -18.62 6.51 -4.38
N LYS A 76 -19.19 5.29 -4.30
CA LYS A 76 -20.18 4.75 -5.25
C LYS A 76 -21.34 5.72 -5.53
N ASN A 77 -21.81 6.42 -4.49
CA ASN A 77 -22.95 7.33 -4.56
C ASN A 77 -22.53 8.80 -4.79
N LYS A 78 -21.23 9.07 -4.94
CA LYS A 78 -20.71 10.40 -5.27
C LYS A 78 -20.40 10.45 -6.76
N PRO A 79 -20.70 11.57 -7.44
CA PRO A 79 -20.22 11.76 -8.80
C PRO A 79 -18.68 11.70 -8.81
N PRO A 80 -18.06 11.08 -9.82
CA PRO A 80 -16.61 11.00 -9.89
C PRO A 80 -16.01 12.42 -10.02
N ASP A 81 -14.99 12.73 -9.22
CA ASP A 81 -14.27 14.02 -9.27
C ASP A 81 -13.58 14.26 -10.63
N THR A 82 -13.48 13.23 -11.48
CA THR A 82 -12.98 13.35 -12.85
C THR A 82 -13.64 12.28 -13.74
N ILE A 83 -14.46 12.69 -14.70
CA ILE A 83 -14.95 11.82 -15.76
C ILE A 83 -13.83 11.69 -16.78
N ILE A 84 -13.12 10.57 -16.75
CA ILE A 84 -12.10 10.20 -17.71
C ILE A 84 -12.83 9.73 -18.99
N GLN A 85 -13.25 10.66 -19.84
CA GLN A 85 -13.67 10.37 -21.21
C GLN A 85 -12.40 10.18 -22.05
N THR A 86 -12.02 8.93 -22.28
CA THR A 86 -10.85 8.64 -23.13
C THR A 86 -11.21 7.63 -24.20
N VAL A 87 -10.39 7.67 -25.24
CA VAL A 87 -10.35 6.68 -26.29
C VAL A 87 -9.90 5.34 -25.69
N PRO A 88 -10.50 4.19 -26.08
CA PRO A 88 -10.24 2.91 -25.42
C PRO A 88 -8.75 2.48 -25.35
N VAL A 89 -7.93 2.92 -26.31
CA VAL A 89 -6.47 2.68 -26.36
C VAL A 89 -5.68 3.44 -25.28
N GLU A 90 -6.23 4.53 -24.74
CA GLU A 90 -5.54 5.38 -23.76
C GLU A 90 -5.98 5.14 -22.31
N VAL A 91 -6.94 4.23 -22.08
CA VAL A 91 -7.53 3.99 -20.77
C VAL A 91 -6.47 3.59 -19.74
N ILE A 92 -5.64 2.58 -20.04
CA ILE A 92 -4.60 2.12 -19.11
C ILE A 92 -3.60 3.25 -18.81
N LYS A 93 -3.18 3.98 -19.84
CA LYS A 93 -2.22 5.08 -19.70
C LYS A 93 -2.80 6.22 -18.86
N THR A 94 -4.06 6.57 -19.08
CA THR A 94 -4.73 7.66 -18.36
C THR A 94 -4.95 7.29 -16.89
N VAL A 95 -5.38 6.05 -16.63
CA VAL A 95 -5.53 5.54 -15.27
C VAL A 95 -4.20 5.57 -14.53
N GLU A 96 -3.12 5.15 -15.19
CA GLU A 96 -1.79 5.17 -14.59
C GLU A 96 -1.27 6.59 -14.33
N VAL A 97 -1.51 7.54 -15.25
CA VAL A 97 -1.15 8.95 -15.07
C VAL A 97 -1.87 9.55 -13.86
N GLU A 98 -3.18 9.32 -13.73
CA GLU A 98 -3.96 9.84 -12.59
C GLU A 98 -3.59 9.14 -11.27
N ARG A 99 -3.25 7.85 -11.30
CA ARG A 99 -2.69 7.14 -10.14
C ARG A 99 -1.36 7.74 -9.70
N GLN A 100 -0.45 8.03 -10.65
CA GLN A 100 0.84 8.64 -10.35
C GLN A 100 0.69 10.06 -9.80
N LYS A 101 -0.19 10.86 -10.40
CA LYS A 101 -0.49 12.23 -10.00
C LYS A 101 -1.10 12.31 -8.59
N SER A 102 -2.00 11.38 -8.26
CA SER A 102 -2.55 11.26 -6.90
C SER A 102 -1.55 10.69 -5.89
N GLY A 103 -0.50 10.01 -6.36
CA GLY A 103 0.49 9.34 -5.51
C GLY A 103 -0.03 8.06 -4.86
N ALA A 104 -1.12 7.51 -5.40
CA ALA A 104 -1.71 6.26 -4.93
C ALA A 104 -0.79 5.08 -5.19
N ASN A 105 -0.89 4.07 -4.33
CA ASN A 105 -0.05 2.88 -4.43
C ASN A 105 -0.53 2.00 -5.60
N PHE A 106 -1.84 1.78 -5.69
CA PHE A 106 -2.51 1.12 -6.81
C PHE A 106 -3.86 1.77 -7.09
N ALA A 107 -4.46 1.42 -8.22
CA ALA A 107 -5.78 1.87 -8.65
C ALA A 107 -6.67 0.67 -8.98
N ILE A 108 -7.91 0.68 -8.51
CA ILE A 108 -8.94 -0.32 -8.85
C ILE A 108 -9.87 0.31 -9.89
N VAL A 109 -10.04 -0.37 -11.02
CA VAL A 109 -10.92 0.07 -12.11
C VAL A 109 -12.17 -0.80 -12.15
N THR A 110 -13.34 -0.17 -12.21
CA THR A 110 -14.65 -0.85 -12.28
C THR A 110 -15.53 -0.24 -13.38
N ASP A 111 -16.49 -1.02 -13.91
CA ASP A 111 -17.48 -0.53 -14.87
C ASP A 111 -18.74 -0.05 -14.14
N PRO A 112 -19.08 1.25 -14.16
CA PRO A 112 -20.31 1.76 -13.57
C PRO A 112 -21.58 1.21 -14.24
N LYS A 113 -21.53 0.79 -15.51
CA LYS A 113 -22.67 0.26 -16.27
C LYS A 113 -22.91 -1.23 -16.01
N GLN A 114 -21.87 -1.96 -15.61
CA GLN A 114 -21.94 -3.40 -15.31
C GLN A 114 -21.27 -3.68 -13.95
N PRO A 115 -21.90 -3.26 -12.83
CA PRO A 115 -21.29 -3.32 -11.49
C PRO A 115 -20.95 -4.75 -11.03
N ASP A 116 -21.59 -5.76 -11.62
CA ASP A 116 -21.44 -7.16 -11.25
C ASP A 116 -20.32 -7.86 -12.03
N LYS A 117 -19.75 -7.21 -13.05
CA LYS A 117 -18.71 -7.79 -13.89
C LYS A 117 -17.38 -7.09 -13.70
N GLN A 118 -16.32 -7.90 -13.72
CA GLN A 118 -14.95 -7.40 -13.80
C GLN A 118 -14.71 -6.81 -15.19
N VAL A 119 -14.03 -5.67 -15.23
CA VAL A 119 -13.62 -5.02 -16.47
C VAL A 119 -12.52 -5.83 -17.13
N ASP A 120 -12.69 -6.22 -18.39
CA ASP A 120 -11.56 -6.69 -19.21
C ASP A 120 -10.97 -5.51 -19.99
N LEU A 121 -9.86 -4.96 -19.47
CA LEU A 121 -9.15 -3.86 -20.11
C LEU A 121 -8.66 -4.20 -21.52
N LYS A 122 -8.40 -5.47 -21.84
CA LYS A 122 -7.99 -5.90 -23.18
C LYS A 122 -9.15 -5.93 -24.17
N GLU A 123 -10.38 -6.11 -23.69
CA GLU A 123 -11.57 -5.95 -24.53
C GLU A 123 -11.92 -4.49 -24.71
N VAL A 124 -11.73 -3.67 -23.66
CA VAL A 124 -11.85 -2.21 -23.76
C VAL A 124 -10.90 -1.67 -24.82
N GLU A 125 -9.61 -2.03 -24.80
CA GLU A 125 -8.63 -1.58 -25.81
C GLU A 125 -8.98 -1.93 -27.25
N LYS A 126 -9.80 -2.97 -27.47
CA LYS A 126 -10.26 -3.41 -28.80
C LYS A 126 -11.49 -2.67 -29.30
N LEU A 127 -12.13 -1.85 -28.45
CA LEU A 127 -13.29 -1.07 -28.86
C LEU A 127 -12.89 -0.02 -29.92
N PRO A 128 -13.81 0.33 -30.83
CA PRO A 128 -13.57 1.38 -31.80
C PRO A 128 -13.19 2.69 -31.10
N THR A 129 -12.19 3.38 -31.65
CA THR A 129 -11.63 4.65 -31.14
C THR A 129 -12.69 5.74 -30.92
N GLU A 130 -13.80 5.66 -31.64
CA GLU A 130 -14.93 6.61 -31.53
C GLU A 130 -15.89 6.31 -30.37
N THR A 131 -15.70 5.19 -29.66
CA THR A 131 -16.57 4.79 -28.55
C THR A 131 -16.00 5.36 -27.25
N SER A 132 -16.69 6.33 -26.65
CA SER A 132 -16.32 6.84 -25.33
C SER A 132 -16.56 5.77 -24.27
N VAL A 133 -15.53 5.41 -23.52
CA VAL A 133 -15.63 4.49 -22.39
C VAL A 133 -15.61 5.29 -21.09
N THR A 134 -16.49 4.95 -20.15
CA THR A 134 -16.56 5.58 -18.83
C THR A 134 -16.35 4.50 -17.79
N LEU A 135 -15.21 4.55 -17.09
CA LEU A 135 -14.85 3.63 -16.02
C LEU A 135 -14.67 4.43 -14.73
N ASN A 136 -14.97 3.78 -13.60
CA ASN A 136 -14.62 4.32 -12.30
C ASN A 136 -13.18 3.94 -11.98
N GLN A 137 -12.43 4.88 -11.39
CA GLN A 137 -11.07 4.66 -10.91
C GLN A 137 -11.01 5.01 -9.42
N TYR A 138 -10.67 4.02 -8.60
CA TYR A 138 -10.42 4.20 -7.17
C TYR A 138 -8.93 4.15 -6.90
N ASN A 139 -8.36 5.30 -6.54
CA ASN A 139 -6.94 5.43 -6.20
C ASN A 139 -6.73 5.02 -4.73
N VAL A 140 -6.11 3.87 -4.49
CA VAL A 140 -5.95 3.28 -3.16
C VAL A 140 -4.59 3.62 -2.55
N PHE A 141 -4.61 4.17 -1.34
CA PHE A 141 -3.44 4.57 -0.57
C PHE A 141 -3.17 3.54 0.53
N ALA A 142 -2.38 2.51 0.22
CA ALA A 142 -2.02 1.47 1.18
C ALA A 142 -1.22 2.01 2.37
N TYR A 143 -0.38 3.03 2.15
CA TYR A 143 0.47 3.59 3.21
C TYR A 143 0.27 5.10 3.31
N LYS A 144 -0.10 5.58 4.50
CA LYS A 144 -0.28 7.01 4.77
C LYS A 144 1.03 7.77 4.54
N LYS A 145 0.97 9.02 4.09
CA LYS A 145 2.17 9.83 3.85
C LYS A 145 2.91 10.15 5.14
N VAL A 146 2.14 10.36 6.21
CA VAL A 146 2.61 10.67 7.56
C VAL A 146 1.73 9.89 8.55
N ILE A 147 2.36 9.26 9.52
CA ILE A 147 1.71 8.66 10.68
C ILE A 147 2.05 9.47 11.92
N ARG A 148 1.08 9.61 12.81
CA ARG A 148 1.24 10.30 14.10
C ARG A 148 0.70 9.39 15.18
N GLY A 149 1.42 9.29 16.28
CA GLY A 149 1.07 8.44 17.40
C GLY A 149 1.23 9.17 18.71
N VAL A 150 0.41 8.78 19.68
CA VAL A 150 0.63 9.08 21.10
C VAL A 150 0.56 7.74 21.82
N ASN A 151 1.65 7.37 22.49
CA ASN A 151 1.72 6.15 23.29
C ASN A 151 1.69 6.55 24.76
N VAL A 152 0.80 5.93 25.52
CA VAL A 152 0.68 6.13 26.97
C VAL A 152 0.93 4.78 27.62
N TYR A 153 1.97 4.71 28.45
CA TYR A 153 2.33 3.53 29.21
C TYR A 153 1.90 3.73 30.66
N PRO A 154 0.89 2.98 31.15
CA PRO A 154 0.51 3.02 32.55
C PRO A 154 1.54 2.27 33.42
N ASP A 155 1.63 2.66 34.68
CA ASP A 155 2.32 1.88 35.70
C ASP A 155 1.47 0.63 36.03
N TRP A 156 1.82 -0.49 35.39
CA TRP A 156 1.11 -1.75 35.60
C TRP A 156 1.11 -2.22 37.06
N SER A 157 2.10 -1.80 37.86
CA SER A 157 2.18 -2.20 39.28
C SER A 157 1.15 -1.47 40.15
N GLU A 158 0.82 -0.22 39.82
CA GLU A 158 -0.23 0.57 40.46
C GLU A 158 -1.62 0.17 39.95
N VAL A 159 -1.75 -0.14 38.65
CA VAL A 159 -3.03 -0.58 38.05
C VAL A 159 -3.55 -1.85 38.73
N VAL A 160 -2.68 -2.83 39.00
CA VAL A 160 -3.07 -4.08 39.70
C VAL A 160 -3.50 -3.82 41.15
N ARG A 161 -3.11 -2.68 41.74
CA ARG A 161 -3.50 -2.25 43.10
C ARG A 161 -4.76 -1.37 43.11
N GLY A 162 -5.37 -1.11 41.94
CA GLY A 162 -6.55 -0.27 41.80
C GLY A 162 -6.25 1.23 41.65
N ASN A 163 -4.99 1.62 41.51
CA ASN A 163 -4.58 3.00 41.28
C ASN A 163 -4.22 3.22 39.80
N PHE A 164 -4.51 4.41 39.27
CA PHE A 164 -4.07 4.77 37.92
C PHE A 164 -2.91 5.76 38.01
N LYS A 165 -1.74 5.33 37.51
CA LYS A 165 -0.55 6.17 37.37
C LYS A 165 0.06 5.95 35.99
N ILE A 166 0.59 7.02 35.40
CA ILE A 166 1.22 6.98 34.09
C ILE A 166 2.74 6.93 34.30
N ASP A 167 3.39 5.95 33.69
CA ASP A 167 4.86 5.79 33.70
C ASP A 167 5.50 6.59 32.58
N GLU A 168 4.92 6.57 31.38
CA GLU A 168 5.52 7.24 30.22
C GLU A 168 4.46 7.72 29.22
N VAL A 169 4.71 8.89 28.63
CA VAL A 169 3.95 9.39 27.49
C VAL A 169 4.92 9.77 26.39
N THR A 170 4.72 9.24 25.19
CA THR A 170 5.47 9.62 23.98
C THR A 170 4.53 10.07 22.88
N ALA A 171 4.95 11.08 22.13
CA ALA A 171 4.36 11.49 20.88
C ALA A 171 5.36 11.24 19.75
N ASP A 172 4.86 10.75 18.62
CA ASP A 172 5.69 10.44 17.47
C ASP A 172 5.08 10.93 16.17
N VAL A 173 5.96 11.33 15.25
CA VAL A 173 5.61 11.71 13.88
C VAL A 173 6.58 11.02 12.96
N SER A 174 6.06 10.18 12.07
CA SER A 174 6.89 9.44 11.09
C SER A 174 6.38 9.69 9.67
N ARG A 175 7.32 9.91 8.75
CA ARG A 175 7.06 10.14 7.32
C ARG A 175 7.47 8.92 6.52
N ARG A 176 6.64 8.55 5.55
CA ARG A 176 6.92 7.45 4.63
C ARG A 176 8.13 7.78 3.76
N ILE A 177 9.09 6.87 3.68
CA ILE A 177 10.33 7.00 2.90
C ILE A 177 10.37 6.08 1.68
N THR A 178 9.58 5.01 1.69
CA THR A 178 9.56 4.03 0.60
C THR A 178 8.14 3.72 0.13
N LYS A 179 8.00 3.12 -1.06
CA LYS A 179 6.70 2.76 -1.64
C LYS A 179 6.05 1.54 -0.96
N ASP A 180 6.85 0.69 -0.33
CA ASP A 180 6.46 -0.50 0.44
C ASP A 180 6.11 -0.19 1.90
N GLY A 181 5.96 1.08 2.27
CA GLY A 181 5.41 1.44 3.58
C GLY A 181 6.42 1.55 4.71
N LYS A 182 7.71 1.77 4.44
CA LYS A 182 8.68 2.08 5.51
C LYS A 182 8.62 3.56 5.87
N TYR A 183 8.78 3.85 7.15
CA TYR A 183 8.72 5.20 7.71
C TYR A 183 9.96 5.52 8.53
N ILE A 184 10.39 6.78 8.47
CA ILE A 184 11.33 7.36 9.43
C ILE A 184 10.69 8.53 10.14
N GLY A 185 10.95 8.66 11.43
CA GLY A 185 10.29 9.66 12.25
C GLY A 185 11.11 10.07 13.46
N VAL A 186 10.52 10.99 14.20
CA VAL A 186 11.00 11.41 15.51
C VAL A 186 9.97 11.01 16.55
N VAL A 187 10.46 10.61 17.72
CA VAL A 187 9.65 10.38 18.91
C VAL A 187 10.19 11.27 20.01
N ALA A 188 9.29 11.89 20.77
CA ALA A 188 9.64 12.67 21.95
C ALA A 188 8.61 12.40 23.05
N GLY A 189 9.04 12.41 24.30
CA GLY A 189 8.16 12.09 25.42
C GLY A 189 8.82 12.31 26.77
N TYR A 190 8.10 11.90 27.81
CA TYR A 190 8.55 12.01 29.19
C TYR A 190 8.32 10.70 29.92
N ASP A 191 9.35 10.22 30.62
CA ASP A 191 9.30 9.09 31.53
C ASP A 191 9.15 9.65 32.95
N PHE A 192 7.93 9.54 33.50
CA PHE A 192 7.56 10.03 34.82
C PHE A 192 8.10 9.15 35.94
N LYS A 193 8.50 7.90 35.63
CA LYS A 193 9.06 6.96 36.60
C LYS A 193 10.50 7.30 36.93
N HIS A 194 11.27 7.71 35.93
CA HIS A 194 12.68 8.05 36.05
C HIS A 194 12.97 9.55 35.88
N ASP A 195 11.92 10.37 35.84
CA ASP A 195 11.94 11.83 35.78
C ASP A 195 12.88 12.40 34.68
N HIS A 196 12.72 11.94 33.44
CA HIS A 196 13.51 12.46 32.33
C HIS A 196 12.76 12.50 31.00
N ALA A 197 13.19 13.43 30.15
CA ALA A 197 12.72 13.53 28.78
C ALA A 197 13.39 12.47 27.88
N LYS A 198 12.61 11.89 26.96
CA LYS A 198 13.09 10.98 25.92
C LYS A 198 12.92 11.64 24.56
N ALA A 199 13.93 11.53 23.71
CA ALA A 199 13.86 11.89 22.31
C ALA A 199 14.62 10.84 21.50
N GLY A 200 14.13 10.53 20.30
CA GLY A 200 14.75 9.50 19.47
C GLY A 200 14.27 9.52 18.03
N LEU A 201 14.94 8.68 17.23
CA LEU A 201 14.52 8.38 15.87
C LEU A 201 13.68 7.10 15.88
N ARG A 202 12.62 7.10 15.08
CA ARG A 202 11.73 5.96 14.90
C ARG A 202 11.87 5.46 13.47
N TYR A 203 12.03 4.15 13.31
CA TYR A 203 11.98 3.48 12.02
C TYR A 203 10.88 2.42 12.08
N LEU A 204 9.92 2.49 11.15
CA LEU A 204 8.86 1.49 11.01
C LEU A 204 8.97 0.82 9.65
N PHE A 205 8.68 -0.48 9.62
CA PHE A 205 8.58 -1.32 8.43
C PHE A 205 7.14 -1.79 8.24
#